data_AF-A0A3A8Z6S2-F1
#
_entry.id   AF-A0A3A8Z6S2-F1
#
_cell.length_a   1.000
_cell.length_b   1.000
_cell.length_c   1.000
_cell.angle_alpha   90.00
_cell.angle_beta   90.00
_cell.angle_gamma   90.00
#
_symmetry.space_group_name_H-M   'P 1'
#
loop_
_entity.id
_entity.type
_entity.pdbx_description
1 polymer ?
#
loop_
_entity_poly.entity_id
_entity_poly.type
_entity_poly.pdbx_seq_one_letter_code
_entity_poly.pdbx_strand_id
1 'polypeptide(L)'
;MKKMKKLLSIMLLGALLTANVIPVSAAEVQPLAAAPALTQFYVYSVSSEKGGTEIIERPGSFAQVGTRLDHGGTWLEVVTTEIGYAKTRSATFNNVNMTLVSKEAIDIDNDRIIDGWLCV
;
A
#
# COMPACT_ATOMS: atom_id res chain seq x y z
N MET A 1 59.31 7.32 40.20
CA MET A 1 58.75 6.20 39.40
C MET A 1 57.22 6.02 39.54
N LYS A 2 56.61 6.07 40.74
CA LYS A 2 55.15 5.91 40.93
C LYS A 2 54.28 6.95 40.19
N LYS A 3 54.70 8.23 40.17
CA LYS A 3 53.95 9.32 39.49
C LYS A 3 53.89 9.16 37.96
N MET A 4 55.00 8.75 37.33
CA MET A 4 55.04 8.50 35.87
C MET A 4 54.15 7.32 35.45
N LYS A 5 54.11 6.23 36.22
CA LYS A 5 53.22 5.09 35.95
C LYS A 5 51.74 5.48 36.01
N LYS A 6 51.39 6.39 36.95
CA LYS A 6 50.03 6.91 37.09
C LYS A 6 49.63 7.81 35.91
N LEU A 7 50.54 8.68 35.45
CA LEU A 7 50.31 9.49 34.24
C LEU A 7 50.16 8.63 32.97
N LEU A 8 51.03 7.62 32.79
CA LEU A 8 50.95 6.73 31.64
C LEU A 8 49.63 5.93 31.63
N SER A 9 49.17 5.49 32.80
CA SER A 9 47.89 4.78 32.95
C SER A 9 46.69 5.67 32.64
N ILE A 10 46.72 6.96 32.99
CA ILE A 10 45.64 7.90 32.71
C ILE A 10 45.60 8.24 31.20
N MET A 11 46.76 8.43 30.56
CA MET A 11 46.83 8.61 29.11
C MET A 11 46.33 7.38 28.35
N LEU A 12 46.69 6.17 28.79
CA LEU A 12 46.25 4.93 28.15
C LEU A 12 44.73 4.72 28.29
N LEU A 13 44.16 5.07 29.45
CA LEU A 13 42.71 5.00 29.66
C LEU A 13 41.96 6.06 28.84
N GLY A 14 42.52 7.27 28.71
CA GLY A 14 41.98 8.34 27.87
C GLY A 14 41.95 7.97 26.38
N ALA A 15 43.04 7.37 25.87
CA ALA A 15 43.11 6.91 24.49
C ALA A 15 42.15 5.75 24.19
N LEU A 16 41.91 4.87 25.17
CA LEU A 16 40.99 3.73 25.01
C LEU A 16 39.52 4.15 25.00
N LEU A 17 39.15 5.22 25.72
CA LEU A 17 37.79 5.77 25.68
C LEU A 17 37.48 6.48 24.35
N THR A 18 38.45 7.10 23.68
CA THR A 18 38.23 7.79 22.40
C THR A 18 38.15 6.84 21.21
N ALA A 19 38.60 5.59 21.34
CA ALA A 19 38.61 4.60 20.25
C ALA A 19 37.28 3.83 20.09
N ASN A 20 36.35 3.93 21.04
CA ASN A 20 35.10 3.17 21.06
C ASN A 20 33.85 3.98 20.67
N VAL A 21 34.02 5.17 20.10
CA VAL A 21 32.90 5.89 19.49
C VAL A 21 32.63 5.25 18.13
N ILE A 22 31.69 4.30 18.09
CA ILE A 22 31.12 3.83 16.84
C ILE A 22 30.26 4.98 16.30
N PRO A 23 30.60 5.58 15.14
CA PRO A 23 29.68 6.51 14.52
C PRO A 23 28.44 5.71 14.13
N VAL A 24 27.34 5.91 14.84
CA VAL A 24 26.01 5.50 14.37
C VAL A 24 25.73 6.43 13.19
N SER A 25 26.00 5.94 11.99
CA SER A 25 25.51 6.58 10.77
C SER A 25 24.01 6.70 10.92
N ALA A 26 23.50 7.93 10.90
CA ALA A 26 22.08 8.16 10.77
C ALA A 26 21.64 7.41 9.51
N ALA A 27 20.82 6.37 9.67
CA ALA A 27 20.27 5.65 8.54
C ALA A 27 19.68 6.68 7.57
N GLU A 28 20.21 6.71 6.36
CA GLU A 28 19.73 7.59 5.31
C GLU A 28 18.25 7.24 5.10
N VAL A 29 17.36 8.14 5.53
CA VAL A 29 15.92 7.98 5.32
C VAL A 29 15.72 8.17 3.83
N GLN A 30 15.72 7.08 3.07
CA GLN A 30 15.35 7.14 1.67
C GLN A 30 13.94 7.71 1.58
N PRO A 31 13.75 8.85 0.88
CA PRO A 31 12.41 9.39 0.70
C PRO A 31 11.58 8.33 -0.01
N LEU A 32 10.43 7.99 0.57
CA LEU A 32 9.45 7.12 -0.08
C LEU A 32 9.12 7.74 -1.45
N ALA A 33 9.19 6.93 -2.51
CA ALA A 33 8.79 7.36 -3.84
C ALA A 33 7.37 7.94 -3.77
N ALA A 34 7.11 8.99 -4.54
CA ALA A 34 5.76 9.56 -4.62
C ALA A 34 4.78 8.46 -5.06
N ALA A 35 3.66 8.36 -4.34
CA ALA A 35 2.60 7.41 -4.64
C ALA A 35 2.22 7.52 -6.13
N PRO A 36 2.33 6.43 -6.93
CA PRO A 36 2.13 6.50 -8.37
C PRO A 36 0.72 6.99 -8.70
N ALA A 37 0.58 7.78 -9.77
CA ALA A 37 -0.74 8.20 -10.23
C ALA A 37 -1.61 6.98 -10.61
N LEU A 38 -2.94 7.11 -10.50
CA LEU A 38 -3.86 6.07 -10.95
C LEU A 38 -3.63 5.74 -12.44
N THR A 39 -3.26 4.50 -12.73
CA THR A 39 -3.00 3.99 -14.07
C THR A 39 -4.09 3.05 -14.57
N GLN A 40 -4.77 2.33 -13.67
CA GLN A 40 -5.88 1.45 -14.01
C GLN A 40 -7.01 1.57 -13.01
N PHE A 41 -8.24 1.56 -13.52
CA PHE A 41 -9.46 1.56 -12.73
C PHE A 41 -10.50 0.70 -13.46
N TYR A 42 -11.07 -0.28 -12.77
CA TYR A 42 -12.12 -1.13 -13.33
C TYR A 42 -12.95 -1.81 -12.25
N VAL A 43 -14.15 -2.25 -12.64
CA VAL A 43 -14.96 -3.16 -11.83
C VAL A 43 -14.39 -4.57 -12.00
N TYR A 44 -14.05 -5.21 -10.88
CA TYR A 44 -13.57 -6.59 -10.83
C TYR A 44 -14.74 -7.58 -10.75
N SER A 45 -15.70 -7.31 -9.86
CA SER A 45 -16.88 -8.15 -9.70
C SER A 45 -18.10 -7.35 -9.27
N VAL A 46 -19.28 -7.90 -9.56
CA VAL A 46 -20.57 -7.40 -9.08
C VAL A 46 -21.27 -8.54 -8.38
N SER A 47 -21.75 -8.29 -7.16
CA SER A 47 -22.49 -9.26 -6.35
C SER A 47 -23.86 -8.70 -5.97
N SER A 48 -24.89 -9.54 -5.99
CA SER A 48 -26.23 -9.17 -5.51
C SER A 48 -27.00 -10.39 -5.02
N GLU A 49 -28.09 -10.16 -4.29
CA GLU A 49 -28.97 -11.22 -3.81
C GLU A 49 -29.52 -12.10 -4.95
N LYS A 50 -29.96 -11.47 -6.04
CA LYS A 50 -30.58 -12.14 -7.19
C LYS A 50 -29.56 -12.74 -8.15
N GLY A 51 -28.55 -11.96 -8.52
CA GLY A 51 -27.57 -12.31 -9.55
C GLY A 51 -26.42 -13.18 -9.04
N GLY A 52 -26.30 -13.41 -7.72
CA GLY A 52 -25.07 -13.97 -7.16
C GLY A 52 -23.86 -13.08 -7.44
N THR A 53 -22.68 -13.68 -7.56
CA THR A 53 -21.43 -12.98 -7.92
C THR A 53 -21.07 -13.22 -9.38
N GLU A 54 -20.85 -12.13 -10.12
CA GLU A 54 -20.33 -12.12 -11.47
C GLU A 54 -18.92 -11.50 -11.47
N ILE A 55 -17.93 -12.22 -12.01
CA ILE A 55 -16.61 -11.65 -12.31
C ILE A 55 -16.69 -10.93 -13.66
N ILE A 56 -16.30 -9.66 -13.71
CA ILE A 56 -16.33 -8.86 -14.92
C ILE A 56 -15.08 -9.15 -15.75
N GLU A 57 -15.28 -9.78 -16.90
CA GLU A 57 -14.19 -10.23 -17.74
C GLU A 57 -13.39 -9.07 -18.36
N ARG A 58 -12.06 -9.16 -18.28
CA ARG A 58 -11.12 -8.23 -18.93
C ARG A 58 -10.01 -8.88 -19.78
N PRO A 59 -10.25 -9.96 -20.56
CA PRO A 59 -9.20 -10.53 -21.40
C PRO A 59 -8.89 -9.66 -22.63
N GLY A 60 -7.64 -9.18 -22.74
CA GLY A 60 -7.10 -8.62 -23.98
C GLY A 60 -7.88 -7.43 -24.55
N SER A 61 -8.31 -7.54 -25.82
CA SER A 61 -9.00 -6.46 -26.57
C SER A 61 -10.49 -6.32 -26.26
N PHE A 62 -11.08 -7.17 -25.42
CA PHE A 62 -12.50 -7.12 -25.08
C PHE A 62 -12.67 -7.06 -23.56
N ALA A 63 -13.08 -5.88 -23.06
CA ALA A 63 -13.55 -5.73 -21.68
C ALA A 63 -15.08 -5.86 -21.67
N GLN A 64 -15.61 -6.61 -20.72
CA GLN A 64 -17.03 -6.63 -20.43
C GLN A 64 -17.47 -5.23 -19.96
N VAL A 65 -18.45 -4.64 -20.67
CA VAL A 65 -18.93 -3.27 -20.42
C VAL A 65 -20.22 -3.19 -19.59
N GLY A 66 -20.74 -4.34 -19.16
CA GLY A 66 -21.94 -4.45 -18.33
C GLY A 66 -22.13 -5.89 -17.84
N THR A 67 -22.95 -6.09 -16.82
CA THR A 67 -23.22 -7.42 -16.26
C THR A 67 -23.98 -8.30 -17.26
N ARG A 68 -23.70 -9.61 -17.26
CA ARG A 68 -24.46 -10.61 -18.03
C ARG A 68 -25.60 -11.16 -17.19
N LEU A 69 -25.45 -11.14 -15.87
CA LEU A 69 -26.50 -11.52 -14.94
C LEU A 69 -27.39 -10.32 -14.62
N ASP A 70 -28.67 -10.61 -14.36
CA ASP A 70 -29.65 -9.65 -13.89
C ASP A 70 -29.48 -9.51 -12.36
N HIS A 71 -28.70 -8.50 -11.97
CA HIS A 71 -28.45 -8.17 -10.58
C HIS A 71 -29.60 -7.36 -9.98
N GLY A 72 -29.97 -7.70 -8.76
CA GLY A 72 -31.06 -7.05 -8.03
C GLY A 72 -31.27 -7.67 -6.66
N GLY A 73 -32.36 -7.26 -6.00
CA GLY A 73 -32.68 -7.63 -4.63
C GLY A 73 -32.42 -6.49 -3.66
N THR A 74 -32.25 -6.82 -2.38
CA THR A 74 -32.13 -5.83 -1.30
C THR A 74 -30.73 -5.24 -1.16
N TRP A 75 -29.72 -5.86 -1.78
CA TRP A 75 -28.34 -5.40 -1.75
C TRP A 75 -27.63 -5.59 -3.09
N LEU A 76 -26.68 -4.68 -3.35
CA LEU A 76 -25.76 -4.70 -4.47
C LEU A 76 -24.37 -4.30 -3.95
N GLU A 77 -23.37 -5.12 -4.26
CA GLU A 77 -21.97 -4.91 -3.92
C GLU A 77 -21.15 -4.88 -5.21
N VAL A 78 -20.19 -3.97 -5.30
CA VAL A 78 -19.34 -3.80 -6.48
C VAL A 78 -17.90 -3.73 -6.00
N VAL A 79 -17.07 -4.67 -6.46
CA VAL A 79 -15.64 -4.64 -6.16
C VAL A 79 -14.92 -3.92 -7.28
N THR A 80 -14.16 -2.87 -6.97
CA THR A 80 -13.28 -2.19 -7.92
C THR A 80 -11.82 -2.49 -7.65
N THR A 81 -11.02 -2.53 -8.72
CA THR A 81 -9.57 -2.57 -8.65
C THR A 81 -9.00 -1.23 -9.11
N GLU A 82 -8.12 -0.68 -8.29
CA GLU A 82 -7.42 0.57 -8.57
C GLU A 82 -5.91 0.33 -8.51
N ILE A 83 -5.20 0.51 -9.62
CA ILE A 83 -3.74 0.45 -9.65
C ILE A 83 -3.20 1.88 -9.74
N GLY A 84 -2.40 2.26 -8.76
CA GLY A 84 -2.01 3.63 -8.47
C GLY A 84 -3.00 4.35 -7.55
N TYR A 85 -2.72 5.61 -7.28
CA TYR A 85 -3.40 6.41 -6.26
C TYR A 85 -4.36 7.43 -6.90
N ALA A 86 -5.65 7.20 -6.72
CA ALA A 86 -6.71 8.15 -7.08
C ALA A 86 -6.76 9.33 -6.10
N LYS A 87 -7.09 10.54 -6.59
CA LYS A 87 -7.31 11.71 -5.74
C LYS A 87 -8.69 11.73 -5.10
N THR A 88 -9.69 11.21 -5.79
CA THR A 88 -11.09 11.18 -5.38
C THR A 88 -11.73 9.88 -5.84
N ARG A 89 -12.74 9.40 -5.10
CA ARG A 89 -13.56 8.23 -5.45
C ARG A 89 -15.03 8.56 -5.19
N SER A 90 -15.89 8.17 -6.12
CA SER A 90 -17.34 8.24 -5.98
C SER A 90 -17.98 7.09 -6.75
N ALA A 91 -18.94 6.42 -6.14
CA ALA A 91 -19.79 5.44 -6.78
C ALA A 91 -21.25 5.76 -6.44
N THR A 92 -22.14 5.65 -7.41
CA THR A 92 -23.56 5.86 -7.22
C THR A 92 -24.37 4.70 -7.78
N PHE A 93 -25.47 4.38 -7.11
CA PHE A 93 -26.49 3.48 -7.59
C PHE A 93 -27.83 4.20 -7.53
N ASN A 94 -28.52 4.33 -8.66
CA ASN A 94 -29.76 5.11 -8.78
C ASN A 94 -29.65 6.54 -8.20
N ASN A 95 -28.54 7.24 -8.51
CA ASN A 95 -28.21 8.59 -8.03
C ASN A 95 -27.97 8.71 -6.51
N VAL A 96 -27.88 7.60 -5.78
CA VAL A 96 -27.53 7.58 -4.36
C VAL A 96 -26.07 7.15 -4.22
N ASN A 97 -25.28 7.84 -3.41
CA ASN A 97 -23.90 7.46 -3.14
C ASN A 97 -23.85 6.08 -2.48
N MET A 98 -23.03 5.20 -3.04
CA MET A 98 -22.72 3.91 -2.42
C MET A 98 -21.76 4.11 -1.24
N THR A 99 -21.80 3.18 -0.29
CA THR A 99 -20.91 3.18 0.86
C THR A 99 -19.71 2.28 0.58
N LEU A 100 -18.51 2.80 0.84
CA LEU A 100 -17.30 1.98 0.85
C LEU A 100 -17.29 1.13 2.12
N VAL A 101 -17.34 -0.18 1.95
CA VAL A 101 -17.36 -1.18 3.01
C VAL A 101 -15.94 -1.55 3.42
N SER A 102 -15.05 -1.79 2.46
CA SER A 102 -13.67 -2.19 2.78
C SER A 102 -12.65 -1.81 1.71
N LYS A 103 -11.37 -1.85 2.10
CA LYS A 103 -10.23 -1.71 1.21
C LYS A 103 -9.15 -2.74 1.55
N GLU A 104 -8.65 -3.42 0.54
CA GLU A 104 -7.52 -4.34 0.65
C GLU A 104 -6.36 -3.83 -0.22
N ALA A 105 -5.15 -3.86 0.32
CA ALA A 105 -3.96 -3.39 -0.37
C ALA A 105 -3.51 -4.41 -1.43
N ILE A 106 -3.10 -3.92 -2.60
CA ILE A 106 -2.48 -4.71 -3.65
C ILE A 106 -0.99 -4.42 -3.65
N ASP A 107 -0.18 -5.47 -3.64
CA ASP A 107 1.28 -5.47 -3.80
C ASP A 107 1.60 -6.51 -4.90
N ILE A 108 1.93 -6.04 -6.10
CA ILE A 108 2.03 -6.85 -7.31
C ILE A 108 3.39 -7.55 -7.39
N ASP A 109 4.46 -6.88 -6.95
CA ASP A 109 5.84 -7.38 -7.03
C ASP A 109 6.45 -7.79 -5.68
N ASN A 110 5.65 -7.73 -4.61
CA ASN A 110 5.98 -8.16 -3.25
C ASN A 110 7.18 -7.39 -2.69
N ASP A 111 7.32 -6.12 -3.05
CA ASP A 111 8.35 -5.22 -2.52
C ASP A 111 7.94 -4.55 -1.19
N ARG A 112 6.69 -4.79 -0.73
CA ARG A 112 6.02 -4.22 0.44
C ARG A 112 5.59 -2.76 0.26
N ILE A 113 5.53 -2.29 -0.98
CA ILE A 113 4.93 -1.03 -1.38
C ILE A 113 3.51 -1.33 -1.89
N ILE A 114 2.57 -0.44 -1.55
CA ILE A 114 1.19 -0.60 -2.00
C ILE A 114 1.09 -0.05 -3.43
N ASP A 115 0.81 -0.94 -4.37
CA ASP A 115 0.57 -0.59 -5.78
C ASP A 115 -0.85 -0.12 -6.03
N GLY A 116 -1.80 -0.53 -5.20
CA GLY A 116 -3.21 -0.33 -5.47
C GLY A 116 -4.14 -0.79 -4.37
N TRP A 117 -5.43 -0.79 -4.68
CA TRP A 117 -6.50 -1.16 -3.76
C TRP A 117 -7.58 -1.99 -4.46
N LEU A 118 -8.01 -3.08 -3.82
CA LEU A 118 -9.34 -3.64 -4.01
C LEU A 118 -10.30 -2.91 -3.08
N CYS A 119 -11.38 -2.35 -3.63
CA CYS A 119 -12.38 -1.60 -2.87
C CYS A 119 -13.73 -2.28 -3.01
N VAL A 120 -14.43 -2.45 -1.88
CA VAL A 120 -15.80 -3.00 -1.82
C VAL A 120 -16.73 -1.90 -1.33
#